data_AF-A0A9N8WML1-F1
#
_entry.id   AF-A0A9N8WML1-F1
#
_cell.length_a   1.000
_cell.length_b   1.000
_cell.length_c   1.000
_cell.angle_alpha   90.00
_cell.angle_beta   90.00
_cell.angle_gamma   90.00
#
_symmetry.space_group_name_H-M   'P 1'
#
loop_
_entity.id
_entity.type
_entity.pdbx_description
1 polymer ?
#
loop_
_entity_poly.entity_id
_entity_poly.type
_entity_poly.pdbx_seq_one_letter_code
_entity_poly.pdbx_strand_id
1 'polypeptide(L)'
;MHEAWINKKVEEEKITEYRYDEFKKKKKIGNGAHSSVFSTIVNKENTVEVFALKVIENNAEISKEIVNEIVEGLREKPIQGVNQGYMTIYEKCWQSNPNDRPSISIVSLMLKDIIYPLFQDIPIDGINEDESNFEERTKEYIKIIDTIFGEIPEIKFNDQDSKITFINDLYSNLYEMLNKGESVPKTIKNYIAENGKSANDVLIWLYLKNEPKYICLRGIFYMWKIGMKKKENNADVFSLFLEAAKGNDTIAKYFVGRCYEVGWNTRMNTKYAIEWYDKAIEDECLAAEYILGNCYYRCQEYSKAFKLLRNAVDKGNIMAMYKLGLC
;
A
#
# COMPACT_ATOMS: atom_id res chain seq x y z
N MET A 1 -18.65 28.04 -25.72
CA MET A 1 -19.65 27.17 -25.05
C MET A 1 -19.06 25.85 -24.56
N HIS A 2 -18.09 25.24 -25.25
CA HIS A 2 -17.55 23.91 -24.90
C HIS A 2 -16.68 23.84 -23.64
N GLU A 3 -16.07 24.92 -23.17
CA GLU A 3 -15.22 24.91 -21.96
C GLU A 3 -15.99 25.22 -20.66
N ALA A 4 -17.17 25.84 -20.76
CA ALA A 4 -17.91 26.35 -19.60
C ALA A 4 -18.35 25.25 -18.63
N TRP A 5 -18.59 24.03 -19.11
CA TRP A 5 -19.02 22.92 -18.27
C TRP A 5 -17.84 22.23 -17.56
N ILE A 6 -16.65 22.18 -18.18
CA ILE A 6 -15.43 21.67 -17.53
C ILE A 6 -15.04 22.61 -16.40
N ASN A 7 -15.01 23.91 -16.67
CA ASN A 7 -14.69 24.93 -15.67
C ASN A 7 -15.68 24.87 -14.49
N LYS A 8 -16.98 24.68 -14.77
CA LYS A 8 -17.98 24.45 -13.71
C LYS A 8 -17.69 23.19 -12.88
N LYS A 9 -17.18 22.11 -13.49
CA LYS A 9 -16.83 20.88 -12.77
C LYS A 9 -15.53 21.00 -11.96
N VAL A 10 -14.59 21.82 -12.42
CA VAL A 10 -13.40 22.20 -11.66
C VAL A 10 -13.78 23.06 -10.45
N GLU A 11 -14.66 24.04 -10.63
CA GLU A 11 -15.20 24.88 -9.54
C GLU A 11 -15.98 24.06 -8.50
N GLU A 12 -16.69 23.01 -8.92
CA GLU A 12 -17.37 22.05 -8.03
C GLU A 12 -16.38 21.08 -7.31
N GLU A 13 -15.06 21.24 -7.49
CA GLU A 13 -14.00 20.33 -7.00
C GLU A 13 -14.14 18.86 -7.45
N LYS A 14 -14.94 18.60 -8.49
CA LYS A 14 -15.17 17.24 -9.02
C LYS A 14 -14.08 16.77 -9.97
N ILE A 15 -13.31 17.71 -10.52
CA ILE A 15 -12.19 17.46 -11.42
C ILE A 15 -11.03 18.33 -10.96
N THR A 16 -9.89 17.71 -10.70
CA THR A 16 -8.66 18.45 -10.41
C THR A 16 -8.07 18.97 -11.72
N GLU A 17 -7.98 20.29 -11.85
CA GLU A 17 -7.33 20.94 -12.98
C GLU A 17 -5.81 20.99 -12.74
N TYR A 18 -5.06 20.60 -13.76
CA TYR A 18 -3.60 20.80 -13.82
C TYR A 18 -3.29 21.69 -15.00
N ARG A 19 -2.38 22.65 -14.83
CA ARG A 19 -2.03 23.54 -15.93
C ARG A 19 -1.21 22.77 -16.97
N TYR A 20 -1.63 22.88 -18.23
CA TYR A 20 -1.06 22.11 -19.34
C TYR A 20 0.44 22.39 -19.58
N ASP A 21 0.91 23.59 -19.21
CA ASP A 21 2.30 24.03 -19.31
C ASP A 21 3.27 23.30 -18.37
N GLU A 22 2.76 22.53 -17.40
CA GLU A 22 3.55 21.65 -16.54
C GLU A 22 4.06 20.39 -17.27
N PHE A 23 3.38 19.97 -18.35
CA PHE A 23 3.63 18.70 -19.04
C PHE A 23 4.44 18.87 -20.35
N LYS A 24 5.65 19.44 -20.24
CA LYS A 24 6.46 19.88 -21.39
C LYS A 24 7.06 18.77 -22.25
N LYS A 25 7.29 17.57 -21.70
CA LYS A 25 7.87 16.42 -22.41
C LYS A 25 6.88 15.26 -22.43
N LYS A 26 6.28 14.99 -23.58
CA LYS A 26 5.31 13.90 -23.76
C LYS A 26 5.90 12.84 -24.68
N LYS A 27 5.95 11.59 -24.24
CA LYS A 27 6.28 10.44 -25.07
C LYS A 27 5.00 9.63 -25.26
N LYS A 28 4.53 9.44 -26.50
CA LYS A 28 3.40 8.56 -26.76
C LYS A 28 3.79 7.14 -26.34
N ILE A 29 2.95 6.51 -25.53
CA ILE A 29 3.18 5.15 -25.01
C ILE A 29 2.12 4.15 -25.47
N GLY A 30 1.02 4.62 -26.07
CA GLY A 30 0.01 3.73 -26.65
C GLY A 30 -1.24 4.46 -27.13
N ASN A 31 -2.23 3.67 -27.54
CA ASN A 31 -3.59 4.11 -27.85
C ASN A 31 -4.57 3.38 -26.93
N GLY A 32 -5.62 4.06 -26.49
CA GLY A 32 -6.84 3.47 -25.94
C GLY A 32 -7.98 3.59 -26.95
N ALA A 33 -9.15 3.01 -26.64
CA ALA A 33 -10.30 2.92 -27.56
C ALA A 33 -10.69 4.25 -28.25
N HIS A 34 -10.51 5.39 -27.56
CA HIS A 34 -10.85 6.74 -28.07
C HIS A 34 -9.80 7.81 -27.74
N SER A 35 -8.54 7.40 -27.53
CA SER A 35 -7.52 8.32 -27.00
C SER A 35 -6.11 7.88 -27.32
N SER A 36 -5.20 8.83 -27.39
CA SER A 36 -3.76 8.56 -27.32
C SER A 36 -3.27 8.67 -25.86
N VAL A 37 -2.42 7.74 -25.42
CA VAL A 37 -1.82 7.77 -24.08
C VAL A 37 -0.37 8.22 -24.17
N PHE A 38 0.02 9.19 -23.35
CA PHE A 38 1.37 9.75 -23.29
C PHE A 38 1.96 9.61 -21.88
N SER A 39 3.22 9.22 -21.77
CA SER A 39 3.96 9.44 -20.52
C SER A 39 4.58 10.84 -20.51
N THR A 40 4.64 11.44 -19.33
CA THR A 40 5.30 12.72 -19.11
C THR A 40 5.94 12.76 -17.74
N ILE A 41 7.00 13.56 -17.61
CA ILE A 41 7.74 13.72 -16.37
C ILE A 41 7.58 15.17 -15.93
N VAL A 42 7.09 15.36 -14.72
CA VAL A 42 6.97 16.68 -14.09
C VAL A 42 7.98 16.75 -12.94
N ASN A 43 8.87 17.74 -13.03
CA ASN A 43 9.82 18.03 -11.96
C ASN A 43 9.19 19.07 -11.05
N LYS A 44 8.80 18.67 -9.85
CA LYS A 44 8.46 19.58 -8.75
C LYS A 44 9.72 19.87 -7.94
N GLU A 45 9.69 20.93 -7.13
CA GLU A 45 10.87 21.46 -6.41
C GLU A 45 11.69 20.41 -5.64
N ASN A 46 11.09 19.28 -5.23
CA ASN A 46 11.77 18.17 -4.55
C ASN A 46 11.40 16.75 -5.04
N THR A 47 10.60 16.60 -6.11
CA THR A 47 10.15 15.29 -6.60
C THR A 47 10.10 15.22 -8.12
N VAL A 48 10.42 14.04 -8.67
CA VAL A 48 10.19 13.71 -10.07
C VAL A 48 8.97 12.81 -10.14
N GLU A 49 7.87 13.33 -10.66
CA GLU A 49 6.63 12.58 -10.83
C GLU A 49 6.47 12.17 -12.30
N VAL A 50 6.10 10.91 -12.52
CA VAL A 50 5.80 10.38 -13.85
C VAL A 50 4.30 10.23 -13.98
N PHE A 51 3.72 10.86 -15.00
CA PHE A 51 2.30 10.82 -15.28
C PHE A 51 2.01 10.05 -16.56
N ALA A 52 0.88 9.36 -16.59
CA ALA A 52 0.24 8.87 -17.82
C ALA A 52 -0.93 9.80 -18.15
N LEU A 53 -0.83 10.51 -19.28
CA LEU A 53 -1.86 11.41 -19.80
C LEU A 53 -2.68 10.68 -20.86
N LYS A 54 -3.99 10.53 -20.62
CA LYS A 54 -4.95 10.08 -21.64
C LYS A 54 -5.47 11.32 -22.36
N VAL A 55 -5.14 11.44 -23.65
CA VAL A 55 -5.56 12.55 -24.50
C VAL A 55 -6.65 12.05 -25.44
N ILE A 56 -7.86 12.56 -25.27
CA ILE A 56 -9.03 12.18 -26.07
C ILE A 56 -8.92 12.84 -27.44
N GLU A 57 -9.12 12.06 -28.51
CA GLU A 57 -9.10 12.56 -29.88
C GLU A 57 -10.46 13.23 -30.18
N ASN A 58 -10.41 14.47 -30.67
CA ASN A 58 -11.48 15.47 -30.65
C ASN A 58 -12.89 14.95 -31.01
N ASN A 59 -13.72 14.74 -29.98
CA ASN A 59 -15.17 14.77 -30.06
C ASN A 59 -15.73 15.30 -28.73
N ALA A 60 -16.34 16.48 -28.77
CA ALA A 60 -16.84 17.18 -27.58
C ALA A 60 -17.98 16.43 -26.87
N GLU A 61 -18.75 15.64 -27.61
CA GLU A 61 -19.85 14.83 -27.08
C GLU A 61 -19.31 13.63 -26.31
N ILE A 62 -18.35 12.91 -26.89
CA ILE A 62 -17.62 11.80 -26.25
C ILE A 62 -16.87 12.28 -25.01
N SER A 63 -16.26 13.47 -25.07
CA SER A 63 -15.53 14.04 -23.93
C SER A 63 -16.48 14.38 -22.76
N LYS A 64 -17.69 14.84 -23.05
CA LYS A 64 -18.72 15.14 -22.03
C LYS A 64 -19.24 13.86 -21.38
N GLU A 65 -19.48 12.82 -22.17
CA GLU A 65 -19.93 11.51 -21.70
C GLU A 65 -18.88 10.85 -20.80
N ILE A 66 -17.62 10.80 -21.24
CA ILE A 66 -16.49 10.25 -20.46
C ILE A 66 -16.31 10.99 -19.14
N VAL A 67 -16.41 12.33 -19.11
CA VAL A 67 -16.26 13.07 -17.85
C VAL A 67 -17.44 12.83 -16.91
N ASN A 68 -18.65 12.71 -17.43
CA ASN A 68 -19.79 12.34 -16.60
C ASN A 68 -19.60 10.93 -16.00
N GLU A 69 -19.16 9.96 -16.79
CA GLU A 69 -18.81 8.63 -16.29
C GLU A 69 -17.72 8.68 -15.22
N ILE A 70 -16.65 9.46 -15.45
CA ILE A 70 -15.57 9.62 -14.47
C ILE A 70 -16.10 10.20 -13.15
N VAL A 71 -16.89 11.27 -13.22
CA VAL A 71 -17.47 12.01 -12.08
C VAL A 71 -18.49 11.17 -11.32
N GLU A 72 -19.30 10.39 -12.02
CA GLU A 72 -20.29 9.47 -11.42
C GLU A 72 -19.65 8.18 -10.89
N GLY A 73 -18.33 8.02 -11.05
CA GLY A 73 -17.63 6.82 -10.62
C GLY A 73 -17.93 5.60 -11.51
N LEU A 74 -18.57 5.80 -12.66
CA LEU A 74 -18.81 4.75 -13.63
C LEU A 74 -17.48 4.31 -14.23
N ARG A 75 -17.21 3.01 -14.13
CA ARG A 75 -16.00 2.33 -14.63
C ARG A 75 -16.42 1.20 -15.55
N GLU A 76 -15.54 0.86 -16.50
CA GLU A 76 -15.74 -0.33 -17.32
C GLU A 76 -15.93 -1.54 -16.40
N LYS A 77 -16.98 -2.31 -16.66
CA LYS A 77 -17.21 -3.54 -15.93
C LYS A 77 -16.23 -4.59 -16.43
N PRO A 78 -15.59 -5.34 -15.54
CA PRO A 78 -14.67 -6.35 -16.01
C PRO A 78 -15.39 -7.43 -16.83
N ILE A 79 -14.70 -7.98 -17.81
CA ILE A 79 -15.25 -8.96 -18.75
C ILE A 79 -15.40 -10.32 -18.07
N GLN A 80 -16.51 -11.00 -18.31
CA GLN A 80 -16.78 -12.33 -17.75
C GLN A 80 -15.77 -13.36 -18.26
N GLY A 81 -15.21 -14.19 -17.37
CA GLY A 81 -14.20 -15.21 -17.72
C GLY A 81 -12.74 -14.79 -17.51
N VAL A 82 -12.50 -13.54 -17.08
CA VAL A 82 -11.14 -13.07 -16.72
C VAL A 82 -10.71 -13.65 -15.37
N ASN A 83 -9.41 -13.89 -15.19
CA ASN A 83 -8.82 -14.39 -13.95
C ASN A 83 -9.21 -13.50 -12.74
N GLN A 84 -9.71 -14.11 -11.67
CA GLN A 84 -10.21 -13.38 -10.49
C GLN A 84 -9.13 -12.53 -9.79
N GLY A 85 -7.87 -12.95 -9.85
CA GLY A 85 -6.74 -12.15 -9.37
C GLY A 85 -6.56 -10.88 -10.20
N TYR A 86 -6.63 -10.99 -11.53
CA TYR A 86 -6.54 -9.83 -12.43
C TYR A 86 -7.71 -8.87 -12.21
N MET A 87 -8.92 -9.41 -12.08
CA MET A 87 -10.12 -8.66 -11.73
C MET A 87 -9.93 -7.85 -10.45
N THR A 88 -9.37 -8.49 -9.42
CA THR A 88 -9.10 -7.84 -8.13
C THR A 88 -8.07 -6.72 -8.26
N ILE A 89 -6.99 -6.93 -9.03
CA ILE A 89 -6.00 -5.88 -9.33
C ILE A 89 -6.69 -4.71 -10.04
N TYR A 90 -7.49 -5.01 -11.07
CA TYR A 90 -8.21 -4.02 -11.84
C TYR A 90 -9.12 -3.17 -10.94
N GLU A 91 -10.00 -3.79 -10.15
CA GLU A 91 -10.89 -3.10 -9.21
C GLU A 91 -10.13 -2.26 -8.17
N LYS A 92 -8.98 -2.74 -7.69
CA LYS A 92 -8.12 -1.98 -6.76
C LYS A 92 -7.41 -0.80 -7.44
N CYS A 93 -6.97 -0.94 -8.68
CA CYS A 93 -6.43 0.17 -9.47
C CYS A 93 -7.47 1.26 -9.76
N TRP A 94 -8.75 0.89 -9.76
CA TRP A 94 -9.86 1.76 -10.11
C TRP A 94 -10.63 2.35 -8.92
N GLN A 95 -10.07 2.32 -7.71
CA GLN A 95 -10.68 2.98 -6.54
C GLN A 95 -10.90 4.48 -6.77
N SER A 96 -12.05 4.99 -6.34
CA SER A 96 -12.44 6.40 -6.56
C SER A 96 -11.45 7.36 -5.91
N ASN A 97 -11.03 7.06 -4.69
CA ASN A 97 -9.98 7.79 -3.99
C ASN A 97 -8.59 7.33 -4.49
N PRO A 98 -7.76 8.24 -5.04
CA PRO A 98 -6.43 7.89 -5.55
C PRO A 98 -5.49 7.26 -4.51
N ASN A 99 -5.63 7.62 -3.22
CA ASN A 99 -4.78 7.09 -2.16
C ASN A 99 -5.05 5.62 -1.84
N ASP A 100 -6.22 5.12 -2.25
CA ASP A 100 -6.62 3.72 -2.02
C ASP A 100 -6.18 2.81 -3.18
N ARG A 101 -5.56 3.39 -4.23
CA ARG A 101 -5.05 2.64 -5.39
C ARG A 101 -3.66 2.05 -5.08
N PRO A 102 -3.36 0.83 -5.55
CA PRO A 102 -2.03 0.25 -5.43
C PRO A 102 -1.02 1.08 -6.22
N SER A 103 0.22 1.18 -5.71
CA SER A 103 1.32 1.72 -6.50
C SER A 103 1.60 0.80 -7.70
N ILE A 104 2.17 1.35 -8.77
CA ILE A 104 2.53 0.57 -9.97
C ILE A 104 3.45 -0.62 -9.64
N SER A 105 4.28 -0.50 -8.60
CA SER A 105 5.10 -1.59 -8.10
C SER A 105 4.25 -2.70 -7.49
N ILE A 106 3.27 -2.37 -6.64
CA ILE A 106 2.33 -3.36 -6.09
C ILE A 106 1.53 -4.03 -7.21
N VAL A 107 1.05 -3.26 -8.20
CA VAL A 107 0.38 -3.82 -9.38
C VAL A 107 1.28 -4.78 -10.13
N SER A 108 2.53 -4.39 -10.41
CA SER A 108 3.50 -5.24 -11.11
C SER A 108 3.81 -6.52 -10.32
N LEU A 109 3.89 -6.43 -9.00
CA LEU A 109 4.11 -7.58 -8.12
C LEU A 109 2.91 -8.53 -8.11
N MET A 110 1.69 -8.01 -7.96
CA MET A 110 0.46 -8.81 -8.02
C MET A 110 0.29 -9.48 -9.38
N LEU A 111 0.60 -8.78 -10.48
CA LEU A 111 0.56 -9.36 -11.82
C LEU A 111 1.60 -10.45 -12.00
N LYS A 112 2.82 -10.27 -11.46
CA LYS A 112 3.84 -11.33 -11.49
C LYS A 112 3.36 -12.59 -10.80
N ASP A 113 2.72 -12.50 -9.65
CA ASP A 113 2.23 -13.70 -8.95
C ASP A 113 1.08 -14.41 -9.69
N ILE A 114 0.28 -13.69 -10.48
CA ILE A 114 -0.75 -14.29 -11.35
C ILE A 114 -0.10 -14.96 -12.57
N ILE A 115 0.91 -14.31 -13.14
CA ILE A 115 1.56 -14.72 -14.38
C ILE A 115 2.56 -15.86 -14.10
N TYR A 116 3.44 -15.71 -13.12
CA TYR A 116 4.61 -16.57 -12.88
C TYR A 116 4.33 -18.07 -12.72
N PRO A 117 3.24 -18.52 -12.07
CA PRO A 117 2.86 -19.94 -12.03
C PRO A 117 2.59 -20.54 -13.42
N LEU A 118 2.19 -19.72 -14.41
CA LEU A 118 1.87 -20.15 -15.77
C LEU A 118 3.11 -20.36 -16.65
N PHE A 119 4.31 -19.99 -16.20
CA PHE A 119 5.54 -20.01 -17.00
C PHE A 119 6.65 -20.93 -16.43
N GLN A 120 6.39 -21.71 -15.37
CA GLN A 120 7.42 -22.56 -14.76
C GLN A 120 7.92 -23.70 -15.67
N ASP A 121 7.11 -24.15 -16.63
CA ASP A 121 7.42 -25.30 -17.50
C ASP A 121 7.85 -24.90 -18.92
N ILE A 122 8.03 -23.61 -19.22
CA ILE A 122 8.41 -23.15 -20.56
C ILE A 122 9.94 -23.04 -20.64
N PRO A 123 10.62 -23.81 -21.50
CA PRO A 123 12.06 -23.68 -21.69
C PRO A 123 12.37 -22.30 -22.29
N ILE A 124 13.10 -21.45 -21.55
CA ILE A 124 13.51 -20.11 -22.00
C ILE A 124 14.83 -20.18 -22.83
N ASP A 125 15.37 -21.37 -23.04
CA ASP A 125 16.57 -21.59 -23.86
C ASP A 125 16.22 -21.52 -25.35
N GLY A 126 16.11 -20.30 -25.89
CA GLY A 126 15.92 -20.09 -27.34
C GLY A 126 15.56 -18.67 -27.78
N ILE A 127 15.31 -17.73 -26.87
CA ILE A 127 14.89 -16.37 -27.26
C ILE A 127 16.13 -15.51 -27.49
N ASN A 128 16.55 -15.38 -28.75
CA ASN A 128 17.55 -14.39 -29.18
C ASN A 128 17.08 -12.97 -28.80
N GLU A 129 17.95 -12.22 -28.12
CA GLU A 129 17.71 -10.86 -27.60
C GLU A 129 17.75 -9.76 -28.69
N ASP A 130 17.22 -10.01 -29.89
CA ASP A 130 17.15 -8.97 -30.92
C ASP A 130 15.82 -8.19 -30.83
N GLU A 131 15.90 -6.88 -30.61
CA GLU A 131 14.78 -5.94 -30.38
C GLU A 131 13.84 -5.75 -31.59
N SER A 132 14.10 -6.41 -32.72
CA SER A 132 13.48 -6.07 -34.01
C SER A 132 12.10 -6.67 -34.28
N ASN A 133 11.54 -7.50 -33.40
CA ASN A 133 10.28 -8.19 -33.71
C ASN A 133 9.32 -8.39 -32.52
N PHE A 134 8.96 -7.29 -31.87
CA PHE A 134 8.01 -7.25 -30.75
C PHE A 134 6.61 -7.79 -31.13
N GLU A 135 6.16 -7.54 -32.36
CA GLU A 135 4.80 -7.87 -32.80
C GLU A 135 4.62 -9.38 -33.04
N GLU A 136 5.65 -10.05 -33.57
CA GLU A 136 5.65 -11.50 -33.78
C GLU A 136 5.79 -12.27 -32.46
N ARG A 137 6.65 -11.79 -31.54
CA ARG A 137 6.70 -12.31 -30.16
C ARG A 137 5.36 -12.16 -29.44
N THR A 138 4.69 -11.02 -29.60
CA THR A 138 3.38 -10.79 -28.96
C THR A 138 2.35 -11.79 -29.46
N LYS A 139 2.34 -12.09 -30.77
CA LYS A 139 1.47 -13.14 -31.35
C LYS A 139 1.80 -14.53 -30.83
N GLU A 140 3.08 -14.83 -30.64
CA GLU A 140 3.52 -16.13 -30.12
C GLU A 140 3.17 -16.28 -28.63
N TYR A 141 3.34 -15.23 -27.82
CA TYR A 141 2.86 -15.17 -26.44
C TYR A 141 1.34 -15.29 -26.35
N ILE A 142 0.58 -14.61 -27.22
CA ILE A 142 -0.89 -14.70 -27.25
C ILE A 142 -1.33 -16.12 -27.63
N LYS A 143 -0.66 -16.77 -28.58
CA LYS A 143 -0.97 -18.16 -28.98
C LYS A 143 -0.70 -19.16 -27.85
N ILE A 144 0.39 -18.96 -27.10
CA ILE A 144 0.72 -19.75 -25.91
C ILE A 144 -0.32 -19.50 -24.82
N ILE A 145 -0.70 -18.23 -24.60
CA ILE A 145 -1.76 -17.80 -23.68
C ILE A 145 -3.09 -18.47 -24.06
N ASP A 146 -3.58 -18.38 -25.30
CA ASP A 146 -4.85 -18.97 -25.73
C ASP A 146 -4.88 -20.50 -25.56
N THR A 147 -3.72 -21.15 -25.70
CA THR A 147 -3.58 -22.60 -25.46
C THR A 147 -3.64 -22.94 -23.97
N ILE A 148 -3.08 -22.09 -23.10
CA ILE A 148 -3.06 -22.25 -21.64
C ILE A 148 -4.42 -21.88 -21.02
N PHE A 149 -5.09 -20.84 -21.52
CA PHE A 149 -6.35 -20.32 -20.97
C PHE A 149 -7.58 -21.21 -21.26
N GLY A 150 -7.46 -22.23 -22.12
CA GLY A 150 -8.51 -23.23 -22.35
C GLY A 150 -8.67 -24.25 -21.21
N GLU A 151 -7.64 -24.46 -20.38
CA GLU A 151 -7.62 -25.46 -19.32
C GLU A 151 -6.85 -24.94 -18.08
N ILE A 152 -7.21 -23.79 -17.51
CA ILE A 152 -6.58 -23.34 -16.27
C ILE A 152 -7.23 -24.04 -15.06
N PRO A 153 -6.49 -24.84 -14.28
CA PRO A 153 -6.97 -25.32 -13.00
C PRO A 153 -7.10 -24.15 -12.02
N GLU A 154 -8.14 -24.16 -11.19
CA GLU A 154 -8.30 -23.21 -10.07
C GLU A 154 -6.95 -22.98 -9.38
N ILE A 155 -6.59 -21.72 -9.17
CA ILE A 155 -5.47 -21.34 -8.30
C ILE A 155 -5.83 -21.79 -6.89
N LYS A 156 -5.50 -23.03 -6.57
CA LYS A 156 -5.54 -23.55 -5.22
C LYS A 156 -4.31 -23.00 -4.52
N PHE A 157 -4.49 -21.89 -3.81
CA PHE A 157 -3.61 -21.58 -2.68
C PHE A 157 -3.67 -22.81 -1.78
N ASN A 158 -2.65 -23.67 -1.85
CA ASN A 158 -2.56 -24.88 -1.03
C ASN A 158 -2.61 -24.45 0.44
N ASP A 159 -3.80 -24.64 1.01
CA ASP A 159 -4.21 -24.41 2.37
C ASP A 159 -4.32 -22.94 2.83
N GLN A 160 -5.50 -22.33 2.64
CA GLN A 160 -5.82 -20.99 3.18
C GLN A 160 -5.64 -20.92 4.70
N ASP A 161 -5.82 -22.04 5.41
CA ASP A 161 -5.75 -22.11 6.87
C ASP A 161 -4.32 -22.00 7.38
N SER A 162 -3.35 -22.63 6.70
CA SER A 162 -1.92 -22.52 7.03
C SER A 162 -1.39 -21.09 6.87
N LYS A 163 -1.84 -20.36 5.84
CA LYS A 163 -1.39 -18.97 5.60
C LYS A 163 -2.01 -17.98 6.60
N ILE A 164 -3.29 -18.14 6.92
CA ILE A 164 -3.95 -17.31 7.94
C ILE A 164 -3.28 -17.52 9.31
N THR A 165 -2.98 -18.77 9.67
CA THR A 165 -2.27 -19.11 10.91
C THR A 165 -0.91 -18.41 10.97
N PHE A 166 -0.10 -18.53 9.91
CA PHE A 166 1.20 -17.85 9.83
C PHE A 166 1.09 -16.32 10.02
N ILE A 167 0.11 -15.67 9.39
CA ILE A 167 -0.06 -14.20 9.52
C ILE A 167 -0.52 -13.81 10.92
N ASN A 168 -1.39 -14.63 11.55
CA ASN A 168 -1.83 -14.39 12.93
C ASN A 168 -0.67 -14.57 13.92
N ASP A 169 0.18 -15.56 13.71
CA ASP A 169 1.38 -15.77 14.51
C ASP A 169 2.37 -14.62 14.33
N LEU A 170 2.58 -14.18 13.07
CA LEU A 170 3.39 -13.00 12.78
C LEU A 170 2.87 -11.75 13.49
N TYR A 171 1.55 -11.52 13.50
CA TYR A 171 0.92 -10.41 14.21
C TYR A 171 1.16 -10.50 15.72
N SER A 172 0.96 -11.68 16.31
CA SER A 172 1.10 -11.92 17.75
C SER A 172 2.55 -11.75 18.21
N ASN A 173 3.49 -12.30 17.45
CA ASN A 173 4.93 -12.15 17.70
C ASN A 173 5.35 -10.68 17.63
N LEU A 174 4.87 -9.94 16.62
CA LEU A 174 5.07 -8.51 16.51
C LEU A 174 4.56 -7.77 17.76
N TYR A 175 3.35 -8.10 18.23
CA TYR A 175 2.77 -7.45 19.39
C TYR A 175 3.61 -7.66 20.64
N GLU A 176 4.03 -8.91 20.89
CA GLU A 176 4.90 -9.27 22.01
C GLU A 176 6.23 -8.52 21.95
N MET A 177 6.87 -8.49 20.78
CA MET A 177 8.11 -7.77 20.56
C MET A 177 8.00 -6.27 20.84
N LEU A 178 6.92 -5.63 20.37
CA LEU A 178 6.65 -4.22 20.64
C LEU A 178 6.50 -3.98 22.15
N ASN A 179 5.74 -4.83 22.84
CA ASN A 179 5.50 -4.71 24.27
C ASN A 179 6.75 -4.98 25.11
N LYS A 180 7.67 -5.83 24.65
CA LYS A 180 8.99 -5.99 25.26
C LYS A 180 9.92 -4.81 24.97
N GLY A 181 9.70 -4.07 23.88
CA GLY A 181 10.58 -2.98 23.44
C GLY A 181 11.75 -3.47 22.58
N GLU A 182 11.57 -4.57 21.87
CA GLU A 182 12.58 -5.16 20.99
C GLU A 182 12.68 -4.46 19.62
N SER A 183 13.79 -4.68 18.90
CA SER A 183 13.95 -4.21 17.53
C SER A 183 13.15 -5.09 16.56
N VAL A 184 12.04 -4.56 16.05
CA VAL A 184 11.08 -5.31 15.23
C VAL A 184 11.49 -5.55 13.76
N PRO A 185 12.03 -4.58 12.99
CA PRO A 185 12.12 -4.72 11.54
C PRO A 185 12.98 -5.90 11.06
N LYS A 186 14.09 -6.18 11.76
CA LYS A 186 15.02 -7.27 11.40
C LYS A 186 14.40 -8.63 11.74
N THR A 187 13.76 -8.73 12.90
CA THR A 187 13.18 -9.98 13.39
C THR A 187 11.98 -10.42 12.55
N ILE A 188 11.11 -9.51 12.11
CA ILE A 188 10.04 -9.86 11.17
C ILE A 188 10.60 -10.47 9.88
N LYS A 189 11.62 -9.84 9.31
CA LYS A 189 12.24 -10.34 8.06
C LYS A 189 12.83 -11.74 8.26
N ASN A 190 13.48 -11.98 9.40
CA ASN A 190 14.01 -13.29 9.74
C ASN A 190 12.89 -14.32 9.95
N TYR A 191 11.86 -14.00 10.74
CA TYR A 191 10.73 -14.89 10.99
C TYR A 191 10.04 -15.33 9.69
N ILE A 192 9.82 -14.39 8.76
CA ILE A 192 9.25 -14.68 7.44
C ILE A 192 10.15 -15.66 6.66
N ALA A 193 11.46 -15.42 6.64
CA ALA A 193 12.42 -16.27 5.94
C ALA A 193 12.58 -17.67 6.56
N GLU A 194 12.61 -17.77 7.90
CA GLU A 194 12.70 -19.02 8.66
C GLU A 194 11.48 -19.93 8.43
N ASN A 195 10.32 -19.34 8.16
CA ASN A 195 9.10 -20.06 7.79
C ASN A 195 9.01 -20.34 6.28
N GLY A 196 10.09 -20.13 5.53
CA GLY A 196 10.14 -20.39 4.09
C GLY A 196 9.22 -19.51 3.25
N LYS A 197 8.82 -18.33 3.77
CA LYS A 197 7.93 -17.39 3.07
C LYS A 197 8.72 -16.25 2.46
N SER A 198 8.20 -15.68 1.37
CA SER A 198 8.70 -14.44 0.80
C SER A 198 7.98 -13.24 1.42
N ALA A 199 8.74 -12.24 1.86
CA ALA A 199 8.17 -11.02 2.44
C ALA A 199 7.30 -10.25 1.43
N ASN A 200 7.56 -10.40 0.14
CA ASN A 200 6.75 -9.84 -0.92
C ASN A 200 5.38 -10.53 -1.00
N ASP A 201 5.34 -11.86 -0.98
CA ASP A 201 4.11 -12.66 -1.08
C ASP A 201 3.21 -12.45 0.14
N VAL A 202 3.83 -12.17 1.29
CA VAL A 202 3.13 -11.76 2.51
C VAL A 202 2.50 -10.37 2.32
N LEU A 203 3.26 -9.40 1.79
CA LEU A 203 2.75 -8.05 1.53
C LEU A 203 1.59 -8.05 0.53
N ILE A 204 1.71 -8.80 -0.58
CA ILE A 204 0.65 -8.95 -1.58
C ILE A 204 -0.60 -9.55 -0.93
N TRP A 205 -0.44 -10.56 -0.09
CA TRP A 205 -1.57 -11.16 0.61
C TRP A 205 -2.24 -10.17 1.58
N LEU A 206 -1.46 -9.43 2.36
CA LEU A 206 -1.98 -8.39 3.26
C LEU A 206 -2.72 -7.28 2.48
N TYR A 207 -2.26 -6.95 1.28
CA TYR A 207 -2.90 -5.97 0.41
C TYR A 207 -4.33 -6.38 0.03
N LEU A 208 -4.57 -7.67 -0.17
CA LEU A 208 -5.86 -8.23 -0.55
C LEU A 208 -6.85 -8.37 0.61
N LYS A 209 -6.45 -8.07 1.84
CA LYS A 209 -7.30 -8.21 3.02
C LYS A 209 -7.66 -6.85 3.63
N ASN A 210 -8.88 -6.78 4.18
CA ASN A 210 -9.44 -5.57 4.79
C ASN A 210 -9.72 -5.74 6.29
N GLU A 211 -9.27 -6.83 6.93
CA GLU A 211 -9.39 -6.94 8.38
C GLU A 211 -8.42 -5.97 9.08
N PRO A 212 -8.81 -5.33 10.20
CA PRO A 212 -8.02 -4.29 10.85
C PRO A 212 -6.57 -4.70 11.14
N LYS A 213 -6.35 -5.91 11.66
CA LYS A 213 -5.01 -6.45 11.92
C LYS A 213 -4.12 -6.59 10.68
N TYR A 214 -4.71 -6.94 9.54
CA TYR A 214 -3.97 -7.09 8.29
C TYR A 214 -3.68 -5.73 7.64
N ILE A 215 -4.60 -4.78 7.77
CA ILE A 215 -4.37 -3.38 7.37
C ILE A 215 -3.24 -2.79 8.22
N CYS A 216 -3.23 -3.07 9.53
CA CYS A 216 -2.16 -2.68 10.44
C CYS A 216 -0.80 -3.26 10.01
N LEU A 217 -0.72 -4.59 9.81
CA LEU A 217 0.49 -5.24 9.29
C LEU A 217 0.95 -4.66 7.96
N ARG A 218 0.03 -4.36 7.04
CA ARG A 218 0.34 -3.70 5.77
C ARG A 218 0.99 -2.33 6.00
N GLY A 219 0.44 -1.52 6.92
CA GLY A 219 1.04 -0.26 7.34
C GLY A 219 2.47 -0.42 7.88
N ILE A 220 2.71 -1.45 8.69
CA ILE A 220 4.04 -1.77 9.23
C ILE A 220 5.02 -2.18 8.14
N PHE A 221 4.59 -3.04 7.21
CA PHE A 221 5.41 -3.47 6.09
C PHE A 221 5.82 -2.28 5.22
N TYR A 222 4.89 -1.37 4.92
CA TYR A 222 5.20 -0.14 4.21
C TYR A 222 6.18 0.71 5.02
N MET A 223 5.87 1.03 6.28
CA MET A 223 6.70 1.87 7.15
C MET A 223 8.17 1.40 7.20
N TRP A 224 8.41 0.09 7.24
CA TRP A 224 9.76 -0.49 7.29
C TRP A 224 10.28 -1.04 5.96
N LYS A 225 9.54 -0.82 4.86
CA LYS A 225 9.89 -1.28 3.50
C LYS A 225 10.18 -2.78 3.46
N ILE A 226 9.35 -3.58 4.13
CA ILE A 226 9.43 -5.04 4.14
C ILE A 226 8.72 -5.57 2.89
N GLY A 227 9.36 -6.46 2.14
CA GLY A 227 8.78 -7.01 0.90
C GLY A 227 8.80 -6.04 -0.30
N MET A 228 9.52 -4.92 -0.22
CA MET A 228 9.55 -3.89 -1.27
C MET A 228 10.97 -3.61 -1.77
N LYS A 229 11.11 -3.07 -3.00
CA LYS A 229 12.39 -2.51 -3.46
C LYS A 229 12.60 -1.10 -2.89
N LYS A 230 13.87 -0.70 -2.76
CA LYS A 230 14.32 0.50 -2.02
C LYS A 230 13.70 1.83 -2.46
N LYS A 231 13.21 1.93 -3.71
CA LYS A 231 12.66 3.15 -4.33
C LYS A 231 11.11 3.22 -4.38
N GLU A 232 10.38 2.25 -3.84
CA GLU A 232 8.98 2.01 -4.22
C GLU A 232 7.93 2.37 -3.16
N ASN A 233 8.29 3.07 -2.09
CA ASN A 233 7.37 3.31 -0.98
C ASN A 233 6.85 4.76 -0.93
N ASN A 234 5.63 4.94 -1.42
CA ASN A 234 4.82 6.16 -1.31
C ASN A 234 3.53 5.94 -0.49
N ALA A 235 3.43 4.86 0.28
CA ALA A 235 2.20 4.53 0.99
C ALA A 235 1.91 5.54 2.10
N ASP A 236 0.64 5.92 2.22
CA ASP A 236 0.15 6.70 3.36
C ASP A 236 -0.05 5.77 4.57
N VAL A 237 1.02 5.57 5.33
CA VAL A 237 0.98 4.69 6.51
C VAL A 237 0.07 5.24 7.61
N PHE A 238 -0.12 6.56 7.68
CA PHE A 238 -1.03 7.16 8.66
C PHE A 238 -2.47 6.77 8.38
N SER A 239 -2.91 6.88 7.11
CA SER A 239 -4.26 6.46 6.71
C SER A 239 -4.51 4.98 7.06
N LEU A 240 -3.54 4.10 6.77
CA LEU A 240 -3.63 2.67 7.09
C LEU A 240 -3.76 2.40 8.59
N PHE A 241 -2.91 3.02 9.42
CA PHE A 241 -3.01 2.85 10.86
C PHE A 241 -4.31 3.44 11.42
N LEU A 242 -4.77 4.58 10.89
CA LEU A 242 -6.01 5.19 11.33
C LEU A 242 -7.23 4.32 10.98
N GLU A 243 -7.25 3.73 9.78
CA GLU A 243 -8.28 2.78 9.34
C GLU A 243 -8.32 1.54 10.25
N ALA A 244 -7.17 0.91 10.49
CA ALA A 244 -7.07 -0.26 11.38
C ALA A 244 -7.45 0.08 12.83
N ALA A 245 -7.04 1.24 13.34
CA ALA A 245 -7.37 1.68 14.69
C ALA A 245 -8.87 1.96 14.87
N LYS A 246 -9.56 2.47 13.83
CA LYS A 246 -11.03 2.59 13.81
C LYS A 246 -11.72 1.23 13.82
N GLY A 247 -11.06 0.20 13.30
CA GLY A 247 -11.45 -1.20 13.43
C GLY A 247 -11.05 -1.85 14.76
N ASN A 248 -10.69 -1.07 15.78
CA ASN A 248 -10.25 -1.51 17.10
C ASN A 248 -8.96 -2.34 17.13
N ASP A 249 -8.05 -2.16 16.15
CA ASP A 249 -6.73 -2.77 16.22
C ASP A 249 -5.81 -2.03 17.21
N THR A 250 -5.36 -2.72 18.25
CA THR A 250 -4.53 -2.16 19.34
C THR A 250 -3.16 -1.70 18.87
N ILE A 251 -2.48 -2.49 18.02
CA ILE A 251 -1.17 -2.12 17.46
C ILE A 251 -1.31 -0.86 16.60
N ALA A 252 -2.41 -0.74 15.85
CA ALA A 252 -2.68 0.43 15.03
C ALA A 252 -2.93 1.68 15.88
N LYS A 253 -3.69 1.61 16.99
CA LYS A 253 -3.85 2.73 17.93
C LYS A 253 -2.48 3.26 18.40
N TYR A 254 -1.58 2.35 18.76
CA TYR A 254 -0.19 2.69 19.08
C TYR A 254 0.53 3.41 17.91
N PHE A 255 0.44 2.87 16.69
CA PHE A 255 1.10 3.48 15.53
C PHE A 255 0.47 4.80 15.09
N VAL A 256 -0.84 5.03 15.28
CA VAL A 256 -1.46 6.34 15.07
C VAL A 256 -0.86 7.37 16.03
N GLY A 257 -0.68 6.99 17.31
CA GLY A 257 0.02 7.83 18.29
C GLY A 257 1.44 8.17 17.82
N ARG A 258 2.19 7.16 17.33
CA ARG A 258 3.54 7.35 16.76
C ARG A 258 3.52 8.30 15.57
N CYS A 259 2.57 8.16 14.65
CA CYS A 259 2.43 9.06 13.50
C CYS A 259 2.24 10.51 13.94
N TYR A 260 1.41 10.79 14.93
CA TYR A 260 1.25 12.14 15.48
C TYR A 260 2.47 12.61 16.30
N GLU A 261 3.22 11.72 16.95
CA GLU A 261 4.44 12.11 17.66
C GLU A 261 5.53 12.59 16.69
N VAL A 262 5.76 11.84 15.61
CA VAL A 262 6.93 12.04 14.72
C VAL A 262 6.60 12.69 13.37
N GLY A 263 5.32 12.78 13.01
CA GLY A 263 4.86 13.36 11.74
C GLY A 263 4.91 12.41 10.53
N TRP A 264 4.74 11.10 10.71
CA TRP A 264 4.68 10.17 9.58
C TRP A 264 3.35 10.31 8.83
N ASN A 265 3.40 10.84 7.61
CA ASN A 265 2.24 11.10 6.74
C ASN A 265 1.14 11.95 7.39
N THR A 266 1.47 12.67 8.47
CA THR A 266 0.58 13.59 9.19
C THR A 266 1.38 14.70 9.83
N ARG A 267 0.72 15.75 10.35
CA ARG A 267 1.39 16.80 11.11
C ARG A 267 1.62 16.34 12.55
N MET A 268 2.78 16.70 13.10
CA MET A 268 3.08 16.43 14.51
C MET A 268 2.03 17.09 15.41
N ASN A 269 1.51 16.33 16.37
CA ASN A 269 0.56 16.82 17.37
C ASN A 269 0.69 15.98 18.65
N THR A 270 1.37 16.51 19.66
CA THR A 270 1.62 15.81 20.93
C THR A 270 0.32 15.47 21.66
N LYS A 271 -0.70 16.33 21.61
CA LYS A 271 -1.99 16.08 22.27
C LYS A 271 -2.68 14.86 21.66
N TYR A 272 -2.77 14.80 20.33
CA TYR A 272 -3.34 13.63 19.65
C TYR A 272 -2.49 12.37 19.83
N ALA A 273 -1.15 12.49 19.86
CA ALA A 273 -0.29 11.36 20.16
C ALA A 273 -0.63 10.74 21.53
N ILE A 274 -0.75 11.58 22.57
CA ILE A 274 -1.13 11.15 23.93
C ILE A 274 -2.51 10.50 23.93
N GLU A 275 -3.53 11.12 23.32
CA GLU A 275 -4.88 10.55 23.26
C GLU A 275 -4.93 9.17 22.60
N TRP A 276 -4.13 8.95 21.55
CA TRP A 276 -4.05 7.64 20.89
C TRP A 276 -3.23 6.62 21.68
N TYR A 277 -2.20 7.05 22.41
CA TYR A 277 -1.49 6.17 23.34
C TYR A 277 -2.40 5.74 24.49
N ASP A 278 -3.16 6.66 25.10
CA ASP A 278 -4.12 6.32 26.16
C ASP A 278 -5.13 5.26 25.68
N LYS A 279 -5.69 5.41 24.47
CA LYS A 279 -6.57 4.39 23.85
C LYS A 279 -5.91 3.03 23.63
N ALA A 280 -4.60 2.99 23.38
CA ALA A 280 -3.87 1.75 23.25
C ALA A 280 -3.56 1.13 24.61
N ILE A 281 -3.32 1.96 25.64
CA ILE A 281 -3.12 1.53 27.03
C ILE A 281 -4.40 0.94 27.61
N GLU A 282 -5.57 1.47 27.25
CA GLU A 282 -6.89 0.88 27.57
C GLU A 282 -7.03 -0.56 27.04
N ASP A 283 -6.35 -0.89 25.94
CA ASP A 283 -6.24 -2.25 25.39
C ASP A 283 -4.98 -3.00 25.88
N GLU A 284 -4.38 -2.56 26.99
CA GLU A 284 -3.20 -3.17 27.62
C GLU A 284 -1.91 -3.13 26.77
N CYS A 285 -1.77 -2.16 25.86
CA CYS A 285 -0.55 -2.01 25.06
C CYS A 285 0.62 -1.40 25.87
N LEU A 286 1.54 -2.25 26.32
CA LEU A 286 2.73 -1.83 27.09
C LEU A 286 3.69 -0.96 26.28
N ALA A 287 3.77 -1.18 24.96
CA ALA A 287 4.55 -0.33 24.08
C ALA A 287 4.05 1.13 24.14
N ALA A 288 2.73 1.34 24.22
CA ALA A 288 2.14 2.67 24.37
C ALA A 288 2.40 3.25 25.76
N GLU A 289 2.31 2.45 26.84
CA GLU A 289 2.64 2.90 28.21
C GLU A 289 4.09 3.43 28.28
N TYR A 290 5.04 2.67 27.72
CA TYR A 290 6.46 3.08 27.65
C TYR A 290 6.64 4.38 26.87
N ILE A 291 6.07 4.49 25.66
CA ILE A 291 6.23 5.67 24.83
C ILE A 291 5.61 6.90 25.50
N LEU A 292 4.42 6.76 26.09
CA LEU A 292 3.77 7.84 26.81
C LEU A 292 4.59 8.28 28.04
N GLY A 293 5.16 7.33 28.79
CA GLY A 293 6.09 7.63 29.87
C GLY A 293 7.31 8.43 29.40
N ASN A 294 7.87 8.08 28.24
CA ASN A 294 8.97 8.83 27.61
C ASN A 294 8.52 10.22 27.11
N CYS A 295 7.29 10.38 26.62
CA CYS A 295 6.73 11.69 26.28
C CYS A 295 6.65 12.59 27.52
N TYR A 296 6.07 12.10 28.62
CA TYR A 296 6.00 12.87 29.87
C TYR A 296 7.38 13.21 30.43
N TYR A 297 8.35 12.29 30.31
CA TYR A 297 9.74 12.57 30.70
C TYR A 297 10.32 13.76 29.92
N ARG A 298 10.12 13.79 28.59
CA ARG A 298 10.57 14.91 27.73
C ARG A 298 9.87 16.23 28.08
N CYS A 299 8.62 16.16 28.54
CA CYS A 299 7.85 17.31 29.02
C CYS A 299 8.14 17.68 30.48
N GLN A 300 9.12 17.04 31.14
CA GLN A 300 9.47 17.26 32.55
C GLN A 300 8.34 16.93 33.54
N GLU A 301 7.35 16.15 33.13
CA GLU A 301 6.29 15.62 34.00
C GLU A 301 6.74 14.31 34.66
N TYR A 302 7.83 14.38 35.43
CA TYR A 302 8.56 13.20 35.92
C TYR A 302 7.72 12.25 36.77
N SER A 303 6.77 12.75 37.57
CA SER A 303 5.90 11.89 38.39
C SER A 303 5.01 10.98 37.52
N LYS A 304 4.43 11.52 36.43
CA LYS A 304 3.64 10.74 35.46
C LYS A 304 4.52 9.78 34.68
N ALA A 305 5.68 10.25 34.24
CA ALA A 305 6.67 9.44 33.53
C ALA A 305 7.10 8.23 34.38
N PHE A 306 7.48 8.46 35.65
CA PHE A 306 7.92 7.42 36.57
C PHE A 306 6.84 6.36 36.76
N LYS A 307 5.58 6.75 36.98
CA LYS A 307 4.47 5.80 37.16
C LYS A 307 4.30 4.88 35.95
N LEU A 308 4.28 5.44 34.75
CA LEU A 308 4.09 4.67 33.51
C LEU A 308 5.31 3.79 33.20
N LEU A 309 6.52 4.34 33.30
CA LEU A 309 7.74 3.58 33.05
C LEU A 309 7.93 2.45 34.07
N ARG A 310 7.61 2.68 35.35
CA ARG A 310 7.66 1.65 36.39
C ARG A 310 6.73 0.48 36.08
N ASN A 311 5.49 0.76 35.70
CA ASN A 311 4.54 -0.28 35.31
C ASN A 311 5.02 -1.09 34.10
N ALA A 312 5.56 -0.42 33.07
CA ALA A 312 6.12 -1.09 31.91
C ALA A 312 7.33 -1.98 32.25
N VAL A 313 8.17 -1.57 33.21
CA VAL A 313 9.29 -2.39 33.72
C VAL A 313 8.80 -3.61 34.48
N ASP A 314 7.83 -3.44 35.38
CA ASP A 314 7.29 -4.55 36.17
C ASP A 314 6.64 -5.63 35.26
N LYS A 315 6.25 -5.25 34.03
CA LYS A 315 5.75 -6.14 32.98
C LYS A 315 6.79 -6.55 31.92
N GLY A 316 8.07 -6.26 32.14
CA GLY A 316 9.18 -6.78 31.33
C GLY A 316 9.60 -5.95 30.11
N ASN A 317 9.18 -4.69 29.99
CA ASN A 317 9.62 -3.82 28.90
C ASN A 317 11.08 -3.35 29.12
N ILE A 318 12.01 -3.81 28.29
CA ILE A 318 13.45 -3.53 28.42
C ILE A 318 13.80 -2.06 28.16
N MET A 319 13.05 -1.40 27.26
CA MET A 319 13.28 0.02 26.95
C MET A 319 12.83 0.94 28.09
N ALA A 320 11.76 0.57 28.79
CA ALA A 320 11.32 1.26 29.99
C ALA A 320 12.35 1.09 31.13
N MET A 321 12.98 -0.08 31.24
CA MET A 321 14.01 -0.35 32.25
C MET A 321 15.23 0.55 32.04
N TYR A 322 15.72 0.63 30.80
CA TYR A 322 16.78 1.55 30.42
C TYR A 322 16.41 3.00 30.74
N LYS A 323 15.17 3.39 30.43
CA LYS A 323 14.71 4.77 30.63
C LYS A 323 14.60 5.15 32.11
N LEU A 324 14.09 4.26 32.97
CA LEU A 324 14.06 4.49 34.42
C LEU A 324 15.47 4.62 35.01
N GLY A 325 16.44 3.87 34.51
CA GLY A 325 17.84 4.01 34.95
C GLY A 325 18.48 5.37 34.60
N LEU A 326 17.87 6.12 33.67
CA LEU A 326 18.29 7.47 33.29
C LEU A 326 17.50 8.59 33.99
N CYS A 327 16.38 8.27 34.64
CA CYS A 327 15.53 9.24 35.36
C CYS A 327 16.05 9.48 36.77
#